data_AF-A0A358Q0M8-F1
#
_entry.id   AF-A0A358Q0M8-F1
#
_cell.length_a   1.000
_cell.length_b   1.000
_cell.length_c   1.000
_cell.angle_alpha   90.00
_cell.angle_beta   90.00
_cell.angle_gamma   90.00
#
_symmetry.space_group_name_H-M   'P 1'
#
loop_
_entity.id
_entity.type
_entity.pdbx_description
1 polymer ?
#
loop_
_entity_poly.entity_id
_entity_poly.type
_entity_poly.pdbx_seq_one_letter_code
_entity_poly.pdbx_strand_id
1 'polypeptide(L)'
;MYESDKEIKIGKRTYPAMFNVVALKEITQRYGGIEKMGKELEKDHVKAIDEYSWIIALLIGQGIALKNFEEGTDEKAPTPDQIQLLMKPHEFTAHRKTIFSVISDGMNSGTNPDQTEEEVDEVLEEVLASKNKMGARE
;
A
#
# COMPACT_ATOMS: atom_id res chain seq x y z
N MET A 1 13.81 6.03 -14.30
CA MET A 1 13.10 7.03 -13.48
C MET A 1 11.82 6.34 -13.04
N TYR A 2 11.58 6.17 -11.74
CA TYR A 2 10.30 5.64 -11.27
C TYR A 2 9.25 6.72 -11.53
N GLU A 3 8.46 6.58 -12.60
CA GLU A 3 7.27 7.40 -12.82
C GLU A 3 6.26 7.07 -11.72
N SER A 4 6.39 7.77 -10.60
CA SER A 4 5.49 7.67 -9.45
C SER A 4 4.23 8.50 -9.74
N ASP A 5 3.54 8.25 -10.85
CA ASP A 5 2.42 9.10 -11.31
C ASP A 5 1.08 8.77 -10.62
N LYS A 6 1.13 8.19 -9.41
CA LYS A 6 -0.08 7.93 -8.64
C LYS A 6 -0.22 8.93 -7.53
N GLU A 7 -1.32 9.65 -7.59
CA GLU A 7 -1.72 10.59 -6.58
C GLU A 7 -3.03 10.16 -5.91
N ILE A 8 -3.08 10.28 -4.59
CA ILE A 8 -4.31 10.07 -3.82
C ILE A 8 -4.78 11.43 -3.28
N LYS A 9 -6.03 11.77 -3.58
CA LYS A 9 -6.66 13.01 -3.09
C LYS A 9 -7.33 12.77 -1.75
N ILE A 10 -6.82 13.36 -0.68
CA ILE A 10 -7.43 13.31 0.65
C ILE A 10 -8.02 14.70 0.98
N GLY A 11 -9.34 14.78 1.02
CA GLY A 11 -10.07 16.03 1.23
C GLY A 11 -9.79 17.05 0.13
N LYS A 12 -9.08 18.14 0.49
CA LYS A 12 -8.72 19.22 -0.45
C LYS A 12 -7.31 19.10 -1.04
N ARG A 13 -6.53 18.12 -0.60
CA ARG A 13 -5.11 18.00 -0.95
C ARG A 13 -4.84 16.70 -1.69
N THR A 14 -3.95 16.80 -2.67
CA THR A 14 -3.45 15.66 -3.43
C THR A 14 -2.06 15.30 -2.91
N TYR A 15 -1.81 14.01 -2.74
CA TYR A 15 -0.56 13.49 -2.20
C TYR A 15 0.03 12.45 -3.15
N PRO A 16 1.37 12.41 -3.31
CA PRO A 16 2.01 11.30 -4.00
C PRO A 16 1.79 10.02 -3.20
N ALA A 17 1.54 8.91 -3.90
CA ALA A 17 1.35 7.61 -3.29
C ALA A 17 2.16 6.55 -4.05
N MET A 18 2.81 5.66 -3.31
CA MET A 18 3.63 4.62 -3.92
C MET A 18 3.55 3.31 -3.15
N PHE A 19 3.52 2.21 -3.89
CA PHE A 19 3.73 0.88 -3.35
C PHE A 19 5.14 0.40 -3.70
N ASN A 20 6.06 0.47 -2.74
CA ASN A 20 7.45 0.06 -2.88
C ASN A 20 7.76 -1.15 -1.98
N VAL A 21 9.00 -1.65 -2.01
CA VAL A 21 9.43 -2.80 -1.20
C VAL A 21 9.24 -2.61 0.31
N VAL A 22 9.28 -1.36 0.81
CA VAL A 22 9.00 -1.05 2.22
C VAL A 22 7.52 -1.26 2.51
N ALA A 23 6.62 -0.71 1.68
CA ALA A 23 5.18 -0.94 1.82
C ALA A 23 4.80 -2.43 1.68
N LEU A 24 5.41 -3.16 0.73
CA LEU A 24 5.20 -4.60 0.57
C LEU A 24 5.55 -5.38 1.83
N LYS A 25 6.69 -5.05 2.45
CA LYS A 25 7.12 -5.65 3.72
C LYS A 25 6.11 -5.39 4.84
N GLU A 26 5.65 -4.15 4.99
CA GLU A 26 4.68 -3.77 6.03
C GLU A 26 3.33 -4.49 5.83
N ILE A 27 2.82 -4.54 4.60
CA ILE A 27 1.57 -5.28 4.28
C ILE A 27 1.74 -6.77 4.56
N THR A 28 2.86 -7.38 4.15
CA THR A 28 3.13 -8.80 4.38
C THR A 28 3.29 -9.11 5.87
N GLN A 29 3.89 -8.21 6.66
CA GLN A 29 3.99 -8.38 8.11
C GLN A 29 2.64 -8.25 8.83
N ARG A 30 1.79 -7.31 8.41
CA ARG A 30 0.50 -7.04 9.05
C ARG A 30 -0.57 -8.07 8.68
N TYR A 31 -0.71 -8.40 7.41
CA TYR A 31 -1.79 -9.26 6.91
C TYR A 31 -1.34 -10.67 6.54
N GLY A 32 -0.02 -10.93 6.48
CA GLY A 32 0.51 -12.20 5.99
C GLY A 32 0.44 -12.37 4.47
N GLY A 33 0.32 -11.26 3.73
CA GLY A 33 0.28 -11.21 2.26
C GLY A 33 -0.78 -10.25 1.73
N ILE A 34 -0.67 -9.88 0.44
CA ILE A 34 -1.59 -8.94 -0.22
C ILE A 34 -2.97 -9.57 -0.44
N GLU A 35 -3.01 -10.87 -0.76
CA GLU A 35 -4.27 -11.60 -0.91
C GLU A 35 -5.10 -11.58 0.38
N LYS A 36 -4.43 -11.80 1.52
CA LYS A 36 -5.06 -11.73 2.86
C LYS A 36 -5.51 -10.32 3.21
N MET A 37 -4.73 -9.30 2.85
CA MET A 37 -5.16 -7.90 2.98
C MET A 37 -6.45 -7.66 2.19
N GLY A 38 -6.53 -8.10 0.93
CA GLY A 38 -7.74 -7.98 0.10
C GLY A 38 -8.97 -8.61 0.76
N LYS A 39 -8.82 -9.83 1.29
CA LYS A 39 -9.88 -10.56 2.01
C LYS A 39 -10.30 -9.85 3.31
N GLU A 40 -9.37 -9.25 4.05
CA GLU A 40 -9.69 -8.51 5.29
C GLU A 40 -10.49 -7.23 5.01
N LEU A 41 -10.19 -6.55 3.90
CA LEU A 41 -10.90 -5.33 3.49
C LEU A 41 -12.36 -5.57 3.05
N GLU A 42 -12.77 -6.83 2.88
CA GLU A 42 -14.12 -7.21 2.43
C GLU A 42 -15.07 -7.65 3.55
N LYS A 43 -14.56 -7.92 4.76
CA LYS A 43 -15.33 -8.61 5.81
C LYS A 43 -16.19 -7.71 6.69
N ASP A 44 -15.72 -6.51 7.04
CA ASP A 44 -16.40 -5.64 8.02
C ASP A 44 -16.21 -4.16 7.67
N HIS A 45 -17.31 -3.42 7.49
CA HIS A 45 -17.27 -2.02 7.04
C HIS A 45 -16.57 -1.08 8.02
N VAL A 46 -16.68 -1.29 9.33
CA VAL A 46 -16.08 -0.40 10.33
C VAL A 46 -14.60 -0.70 10.46
N LYS A 47 -14.23 -1.99 10.58
CA LYS A 47 -12.81 -2.36 10.61
C LYS A 47 -12.11 -2.01 9.30
N ALA A 48 -12.81 -2.11 8.17
CA ALA A 48 -12.28 -1.67 6.89
C ALA A 48 -11.91 -0.18 6.93
N ILE A 49 -12.65 0.69 7.62
CA ILE A 49 -12.30 2.12 7.72
C ILE A 49 -10.91 2.33 8.31
N ASP A 50 -10.61 1.63 9.41
CA ASP A 50 -9.30 1.71 10.04
C ASP A 50 -8.21 1.12 9.13
N GLU A 51 -8.45 -0.04 8.54
CA GLU A 51 -7.48 -0.70 7.66
C GLU A 51 -7.22 0.10 6.38
N TYR A 52 -8.25 0.63 5.73
CA TYR A 52 -8.10 1.49 4.56
C TYR A 52 -7.33 2.77 4.88
N SER A 53 -7.65 3.42 6.01
CA SER A 53 -6.95 4.64 6.41
C SER A 53 -5.48 4.37 6.71
N TRP A 54 -5.15 3.21 7.29
CA TRP A 54 -3.78 2.78 7.48
C TRP A 54 -3.06 2.51 6.15
N ILE A 55 -3.69 1.80 5.21
CA ILE A 55 -3.09 1.52 3.89
C ILE A 55 -2.85 2.82 3.13
N ILE A 56 -3.82 3.74 3.11
CA ILE A 56 -3.64 5.05 2.48
C ILE A 56 -2.48 5.81 3.11
N ALA A 57 -2.40 5.85 4.45
CA ALA A 57 -1.29 6.49 5.16
C ALA A 57 0.06 5.88 4.78
N LEU A 58 0.13 4.55 4.68
CA LEU A 58 1.33 3.83 4.27
C LEU A 58 1.76 4.23 2.85
N LEU A 59 0.84 4.18 1.88
CA LEU A 59 1.12 4.49 0.48
C LEU A 59 1.52 5.95 0.28
N ILE A 60 0.79 6.89 0.89
CA ILE A 60 1.13 8.31 0.87
C ILE A 60 2.48 8.55 1.56
N GLY A 61 2.70 7.88 2.69
CA GLY A 61 3.95 7.96 3.44
C GLY A 61 5.15 7.56 2.60
N GLN A 62 5.04 6.48 1.81
CA GLN A 62 6.10 6.06 0.90
C GLN A 62 6.30 7.03 -0.26
N GLY A 63 5.23 7.57 -0.85
CA GLY A 63 5.33 8.57 -1.91
C GLY A 63 6.04 9.84 -1.44
N ILE A 64 5.67 10.36 -0.27
CA ILE A 64 6.30 11.52 0.34
C ILE A 64 7.75 11.21 0.75
N ALA A 65 8.03 10.02 1.30
CA ALA A 65 9.38 9.63 1.67
C ALA A 65 10.32 9.58 0.45
N LEU A 66 9.85 9.04 -0.67
CA LEU A 66 10.61 9.05 -1.92
C LEU A 66 10.85 10.48 -2.41
N LYS A 67 9.81 11.30 -2.46
CA LYS A 67 9.92 12.72 -2.85
C LYS A 67 10.93 13.47 -1.98
N ASN A 68 10.85 13.30 -0.66
CA ASN A 68 11.79 13.89 0.30
C ASN A 68 13.22 13.44 0.03
N PHE A 69 13.42 12.16 -0.30
CA PHE A 69 14.73 11.61 -0.64
C PHE A 69 15.29 12.19 -1.95
N GLU A 70 14.47 12.37 -2.98
CA GLU A 70 14.89 12.86 -4.29
C GLU A 70 15.08 14.39 -4.34
N GLU A 71 14.18 15.14 -3.70
CA GLU A 71 14.13 16.61 -3.76
C GLU A 71 14.77 17.28 -2.53
N GLY A 72 15.15 16.52 -1.50
CA GLY A 72 15.72 17.05 -0.26
C GLY A 72 14.70 17.81 0.59
N THR A 73 13.41 17.48 0.48
CA THR A 73 12.33 18.09 1.28
C THR A 73 12.10 17.35 2.61
N ASP A 74 11.36 17.97 3.54
CA ASP A 74 10.96 17.37 4.83
C ASP A 74 9.43 17.45 5.00
N GLU A 75 8.69 17.00 3.98
CA GLU A 75 7.24 16.96 4.06
C GLU A 75 6.78 15.80 4.95
N LYS A 76 5.75 16.04 5.78
CA LYS A 76 5.16 15.03 6.66
C LYS A 76 3.92 14.40 6.04
N ALA A 77 3.87 13.08 6.04
CA ALA A 77 2.70 12.32 5.65
C ALA A 77 1.55 12.44 6.66
N PRO A 78 0.29 12.46 6.21
CA PRO A 78 -0.86 12.41 7.11
C PRO A 78 -0.95 11.06 7.81
N THR A 79 -1.28 11.09 9.10
CA THR A 79 -1.57 9.88 9.90
C THR A 79 -2.93 9.28 9.54
N PRO A 80 -3.20 7.99 9.87
CA PRO A 80 -4.50 7.38 9.63
C PRO A 80 -5.67 8.19 10.23
N ASP A 81 -5.52 8.68 11.47
CA ASP A 81 -6.53 9.51 12.13
C ASP A 81 -6.78 10.83 11.38
N GLN A 82 -5.72 11.46 10.87
CA GLN A 82 -5.85 12.67 10.06
C GLN A 82 -6.54 12.39 8.72
N ILE A 83 -6.27 11.24 8.10
CA ILE A 83 -6.96 10.83 6.87
C ILE A 83 -8.45 10.63 7.13
N GLN A 84 -8.81 9.91 8.19
CA GLN A 84 -10.21 9.72 8.59
C GLN A 84 -10.92 11.05 8.86
N LEU A 85 -10.25 12.00 9.53
CA LEU A 85 -10.79 13.32 9.80
C LEU A 85 -11.03 14.14 8.51
N LEU A 86 -10.19 13.96 7.49
CA LEU A 86 -10.22 14.74 6.25
C LEU A 86 -11.11 14.13 5.16
N MET A 87 -11.46 12.85 5.26
CA MET A 87 -12.27 12.14 4.28
C MET A 87 -13.77 12.23 4.58
N LYS A 88 -14.57 12.38 3.52
CA LYS A 88 -16.02 12.21 3.60
C LYS A 88 -16.40 10.73 3.43
N PRO A 89 -17.51 10.25 4.03
CA PRO A 89 -17.94 8.86 3.91
C PRO A 89 -18.06 8.32 2.47
N HIS A 90 -18.42 9.16 1.50
CA HIS A 90 -18.53 8.75 0.09
C HIS A 90 -17.18 8.66 -0.64
N GLU A 91 -16.15 9.39 -0.18
CA GLU A 91 -14.81 9.34 -0.77
C GLU A 91 -14.11 8.00 -0.46
N PHE A 92 -14.51 7.38 0.66
CA PHE A 92 -14.01 6.09 1.10
C PHE A 92 -14.21 4.98 0.05
N THR A 93 -15.43 4.85 -0.48
CA THR A 93 -15.74 3.84 -1.51
C THR A 93 -15.00 4.12 -2.82
N ALA A 94 -14.76 5.39 -3.15
CA ALA A 94 -14.03 5.79 -4.35
C ALA A 94 -12.53 5.47 -4.25
N HIS A 95 -11.91 5.68 -3.09
CA HIS A 95 -10.48 5.42 -2.88
C HIS A 95 -10.12 3.95 -2.86
N ARG A 96 -11.05 3.04 -2.56
CA ARG A 96 -10.81 1.59 -2.67
C ARG A 96 -10.18 1.23 -4.01
N LYS A 97 -10.75 1.71 -5.12
CA LYS A 97 -10.23 1.44 -6.46
C LYS A 97 -8.85 2.03 -6.69
N THR A 98 -8.60 3.25 -6.20
CA THR A 98 -7.30 3.91 -6.31
C THR A 98 -6.23 3.15 -5.54
N ILE A 99 -6.51 2.69 -4.32
CA ILE A 99 -5.57 1.92 -3.49
C ILE A 99 -5.14 0.63 -4.20
N PHE A 100 -6.11 -0.16 -4.69
CA PHE A 100 -5.79 -1.38 -5.43
C PHE A 100 -5.00 -1.08 -6.70
N SER A 101 -5.28 0.02 -7.39
CA SER A 101 -4.49 0.42 -8.55
C SER A 101 -3.05 0.79 -8.18
N VAL A 102 -2.82 1.55 -7.11
CA VAL A 102 -1.44 1.88 -6.66
C VAL A 102 -0.66 0.63 -6.29
N ILE A 103 -1.31 -0.30 -5.60
CA ILE A 103 -0.72 -1.58 -5.19
C ILE A 103 -0.41 -2.46 -6.42
N SER A 104 -1.35 -2.54 -7.37
CA SER A 104 -1.17 -3.29 -8.62
C SER A 104 -0.03 -2.72 -9.47
N ASP A 105 0.07 -1.40 -9.59
CA ASP A 105 1.14 -0.74 -10.34
C ASP A 105 2.52 -0.94 -9.69
N GLY A 106 2.59 -0.98 -8.35
CA GLY A 106 3.85 -1.28 -7.66
C GLY A 106 4.29 -2.73 -7.75
N MET A 107 3.36 -3.66 -8.00
CA MET A 107 3.66 -5.07 -8.29
C MET A 107 4.03 -5.30 -9.75
N ASN A 108 3.37 -4.60 -10.68
CA ASN A 108 3.64 -4.71 -12.10
C ASN A 108 4.63 -3.64 -12.56
N SER A 109 5.91 -4.00 -12.60
CA SER A 109 6.87 -3.24 -13.40
C SER A 109 6.68 -3.54 -14.91
N GLY A 110 5.51 -3.19 -15.49
CA GLY A 110 5.31 -3.10 -16.93
C GLY A 110 4.85 -4.34 -17.72
N THR A 111 4.22 -5.35 -17.11
CA THR A 111 3.72 -6.56 -17.82
C THR A 111 2.22 -6.81 -17.60
N ASN A 112 1.61 -7.46 -18.59
CA ASN A 112 0.16 -7.62 -18.81
C ASN A 112 -0.63 -8.08 -17.56
N PRO A 113 -1.87 -7.59 -17.36
CA PRO A 113 -2.73 -7.92 -16.21
C PRO A 113 -3.20 -9.39 -16.13
N ASP A 114 -2.84 -10.23 -17.11
CA ASP A 114 -3.24 -11.65 -17.18
C ASP A 114 -2.22 -12.60 -16.52
N GLN A 115 -1.02 -12.09 -16.16
CA GLN A 115 0.05 -12.90 -15.53
C GLN A 115 0.29 -12.56 -14.05
N THR A 116 -0.55 -11.68 -13.48
CA THR A 116 -0.28 -10.98 -12.22
C THR A 116 -0.55 -11.83 -10.97
N GLU A 117 -1.39 -12.85 -11.05
CA GLU A 117 -1.62 -13.73 -9.89
C GLU A 117 -0.47 -14.72 -9.67
N GLU A 118 0.10 -15.31 -10.73
CA GLU A 118 1.19 -16.30 -10.59
C GLU A 118 2.53 -15.69 -10.15
N GLU A 119 2.92 -14.52 -10.68
CA GLU A 119 4.19 -13.87 -10.34
C GLU A 119 4.21 -13.34 -8.89
N VAL A 120 3.04 -12.90 -8.39
CA VAL A 120 2.90 -12.40 -7.01
C VAL A 120 2.94 -13.57 -6.02
N ASP A 121 2.38 -14.72 -6.36
CA ASP A 121 2.47 -15.95 -5.56
C ASP A 121 3.91 -16.49 -5.49
N GLU A 122 4.67 -16.46 -6.60
CA GLU A 122 6.06 -16.94 -6.61
C GLU A 122 6.98 -16.10 -5.72
N VAL A 123 6.89 -14.77 -5.81
CA VAL A 123 7.66 -13.85 -4.96
C VAL A 123 7.26 -14.01 -3.48
N LEU A 124 5.99 -14.29 -3.20
CA LEU A 124 5.48 -14.51 -1.85
C LEU A 124 6.04 -15.80 -1.24
N GLU A 125 6.07 -16.90 -2.00
CA GLU A 125 6.65 -18.18 -1.59
C GLU A 125 8.15 -18.05 -1.26
N GLU A 126 8.92 -17.30 -2.05
CA GLU A 126 10.36 -17.09 -1.79
C GLU A 126 10.61 -16.30 -0.48
N VAL A 127 9.80 -15.27 -0.21
CA VAL A 127 9.88 -14.46 1.02
C VAL A 127 9.50 -15.29 2.26
N LEU A 128 8.47 -16.13 2.14
CA LEU A 128 8.04 -17.03 3.22
C LEU A 128 9.08 -18.13 3.49
N ALA A 129 9.65 -18.72 2.44
CA ALA A 129 10.72 -19.71 2.56
C ALA A 129 11.98 -19.13 3.22
N SER A 130 12.28 -17.85 2.97
CA SER A 130 13.42 -17.16 3.57
C SER A 130 13.23 -16.87 5.07
N LYS A 131 12.00 -16.57 5.52
CA LYS A 131 11.71 -16.38 6.96
C LYS A 131 11.87 -17.67 7.77
N ASN A 132 11.51 -18.83 7.23
CA ASN A 132 11.63 -20.11 7.93
C ASN A 132 13.08 -20.59 8.13
N LYS A 133 14.05 -20.08 7.37
CA LYS A 133 15.47 -20.41 7.58
C LYS A 133 16.15 -19.57 8.65
N MET A 134 15.59 -18.42 9.03
CA MET A 134 16.14 -17.54 10.07
C MET A 134 15.66 -17.87 11.49
N GLY A 135 14.57 -18.64 11.64
CA GLY A 135 14.00 -19.01 12.95
C GLY A 135 14.53 -20.32 13.57
N ALA A 136 15.49 -21.01 12.94
CA ALA A 136 16.01 -22.29 13.40
C ALA A 136 17.40 -22.21 14.08
N ARG A 137 17.70 -21.06 14.72
CA ARG A 137 18.89 -20.87 15.56
C ARG A 137 18.51 -20.07 16.82
N GLU A 138 17.72 -20.69 17.68
CA GLU A 138 17.74 -20.45 19.14
C GLU A 138 17.52 -21.78 19.86
#